data_AF-Q4TIB7-F1
#
_entry.id   AF-Q4TIB7-F1
#
_cell.length_a   1.000
_cell.length_b   1.000
_cell.length_c   1.000
_cell.angle_alpha   90.00
_cell.angle_beta   90.00
_cell.angle_gamma   90.00
#
_symmetry.space_group_name_H-M   'P 1'
#
loop_
_entity.id
_entity.type
_entity.pdbx_description
1 polymer ?
#
loop_
_entity_poly.entity_id
_entity_poly.type
_entity_poly.pdbx_seq_one_letter_code
_entity_poly.pdbx_strand_id
1 'polypeptide(L)'
;MALSTVLEAPAAGFNFDNAARNAALRGLFEGSQTPKPLKTGTTIAGVVFKDGVVLGADTRATSGDVVADKMCAKIHHIAPNI
;
A
#
# COMPACT_ATOMS: atom_id res chain seq x y z
N MET A 1 25.43 -29.44 11.83
CA MET A 1 25.61 -27.99 11.61
C MET A 1 24.51 -27.54 10.66
N ALA A 2 23.40 -27.00 11.17
CA ALA A 2 22.34 -26.48 10.30
C ALA A 2 22.86 -25.18 9.67
N LEU A 3 22.87 -25.09 8.34
CA LEU A 3 23.16 -23.84 7.65
C LEU A 3 22.06 -22.85 8.03
N SER A 4 22.43 -21.79 8.75
CA SER A 4 21.60 -20.60 8.82
C SER A 4 21.57 -19.99 7.41
N THR A 5 20.51 -20.26 6.66
CA THR A 5 20.20 -19.46 5.48
C THR A 5 19.87 -18.06 5.99
N VAL A 6 20.86 -17.17 5.97
CA VAL A 6 20.61 -15.75 6.13
C VAL A 6 19.74 -15.38 4.94
N LEU A 7 18.46 -15.11 5.18
CA LEU A 7 17.60 -14.51 4.18
C LEU A 7 18.16 -13.10 3.97
N GLU A 8 19.01 -12.96 2.96
CA GLU A 8 19.46 -11.67 2.46
C GLU A 8 18.23 -10.78 2.31
N ALA A 9 18.17 -9.67 3.05
CA ALA A 9 17.06 -8.75 2.91
C ALA A 9 17.08 -8.27 1.45
N PRO A 10 15.99 -8.42 0.69
CA PRO A 10 15.97 -8.01 -0.71
C PRO A 10 16.34 -6.53 -0.81
N ALA A 11 17.01 -6.16 -1.89
CA ALA A 11 17.33 -4.77 -2.18
C ALA A 11 16.08 -3.90 -2.02
N ALA A 12 16.22 -2.74 -1.38
CA ALA A 12 15.10 -1.84 -1.09
C ALA A 12 14.31 -1.54 -2.38
N GLY A 13 12.99 -1.72 -2.34
CA GLY A 13 12.13 -1.58 -3.51
C GLY A 13 10.78 -2.27 -3.36
N PHE A 14 10.02 -2.35 -4.45
CA PHE A 14 8.73 -3.03 -4.47
C PHE A 14 8.93 -4.56 -4.34
N ASN A 15 8.42 -5.15 -3.25
CA ASN A 15 8.29 -6.59 -3.11
C ASN A 15 6.91 -7.01 -3.67
N PHE A 16 6.92 -7.89 -4.68
CA PHE A 16 5.72 -8.40 -5.34
C PHE A 16 5.41 -9.87 -4.99
N ASP A 17 6.05 -10.46 -3.99
CA ASP A 17 5.84 -11.86 -3.60
C ASP A 17 4.36 -12.10 -3.23
N ASN A 18 3.74 -11.07 -2.64
CA ASN A 18 2.32 -11.09 -2.30
C ASN A 18 1.38 -10.99 -3.51
N ALA A 19 1.86 -10.61 -4.71
CA ALA A 19 1.04 -10.55 -5.91
C ALA A 19 0.63 -11.95 -6.38
N ALA A 20 1.57 -12.91 -6.37
CA ALA A 20 1.29 -14.30 -6.69
C ALA A 20 0.29 -14.92 -5.70
N ARG A 21 0.49 -14.66 -4.40
CA ARG A 21 -0.48 -15.03 -3.35
C ARG A 21 -1.86 -14.44 -3.63
N ASN A 22 -1.95 -13.14 -3.91
CA ASN A 22 -3.22 -12.47 -4.20
C ASN A 22 -3.93 -13.06 -5.42
N ALA A 23 -3.19 -13.43 -6.47
CA ALA A 23 -3.75 -14.08 -7.65
C ALA A 23 -4.32 -15.46 -7.32
N ALA A 24 -3.60 -16.28 -6.54
CA ALA A 24 -4.08 -17.58 -6.09
C ALA A 24 -5.32 -17.46 -5.19
N LEU A 25 -5.34 -16.48 -4.28
CA LEU A 25 -6.49 -16.22 -3.42
C LEU A 25 -7.75 -15.84 -4.20
N ARG A 26 -7.63 -15.15 -5.34
CA ARG A 26 -8.80 -14.83 -6.18
C ARG A 26 -9.51 -16.08 -6.69
N GLY A 27 -8.76 -17.10 -7.12
CA GLY A 27 -9.32 -18.38 -7.58
C GLY A 27 -9.84 -19.25 -6.44
N LEU A 28 -9.15 -19.29 -5.30
CA LEU A 28 -9.57 -20.07 -4.12
C LEU A 28 -10.86 -19.53 -3.47
N PHE A 29 -11.10 -18.24 -3.60
CA PHE A 29 -12.25 -17.54 -2.99
C PHE A 29 -13.38 -17.25 -3.98
N GLU A 30 -13.39 -17.85 -5.18
CA GLU A 30 -14.53 -17.78 -6.10
C GLU A 30 -15.82 -18.23 -5.36
N GLY A 31 -16.69 -17.27 -5.05
CA GLY A 31 -17.95 -17.49 -4.32
C GLY A 31 -17.95 -17.14 -2.83
N SER A 32 -16.81 -16.76 -2.23
CA SER A 32 -16.72 -16.30 -0.83
C SER A 32 -16.60 -14.78 -0.71
N GLN A 33 -17.12 -14.20 0.39
CA GLN A 33 -17.04 -12.75 0.62
C GLN A 33 -15.60 -12.33 0.90
N THR A 34 -14.97 -11.65 -0.08
CA THR A 34 -13.73 -10.93 0.14
C THR A 34 -13.94 -9.81 1.17
N PRO A 35 -12.95 -9.49 2.02
CA PRO A 35 -13.04 -8.34 2.93
C PRO A 35 -13.41 -7.08 2.17
N LYS A 36 -14.46 -6.38 2.62
CA LYS A 36 -14.88 -5.12 2.01
C LYS A 36 -13.79 -4.08 2.26
N PRO A 37 -13.29 -3.38 1.21
CA PRO A 37 -12.40 -2.25 1.40
C PRO A 37 -13.07 -1.20 2.30
N LEU A 38 -12.35 -0.72 3.32
CA LEU A 38 -12.82 0.40 4.12
C LEU A 38 -12.73 1.66 3.27
N LYS A 39 -13.87 2.24 2.90
CA LYS A 39 -13.91 3.51 2.18
C LYS A 39 -13.71 4.64 3.18
N THR A 40 -12.49 5.13 3.29
CA THR A 40 -12.20 6.40 3.95
C THR A 40 -12.46 7.51 2.93
N GLY A 41 -13.01 8.65 3.34
CA GLY A 41 -13.27 9.81 2.45
C GLY A 41 -12.00 10.53 1.99
N THR A 42 -10.95 9.78 1.73
CA THR A 42 -9.58 10.18 1.40
C THR A 42 -9.41 10.24 -0.11
N THR A 43 -8.73 11.29 -0.58
CA THR A 43 -8.34 11.41 -1.99
C THR A 43 -6.82 11.49 -2.08
N ILE A 44 -6.23 10.58 -2.85
CA ILE A 44 -4.82 10.58 -3.23
C ILE A 44 -4.76 10.63 -4.75
N ALA A 45 -3.93 11.51 -5.31
CA ALA A 45 -3.70 11.66 -6.73
C ALA A 45 -2.21 11.65 -7.05
N GLY A 46 -1.87 11.19 -8.25
CA GLY A 46 -0.50 11.22 -8.75
C GLY A 46 -0.47 11.64 -10.22
N VAL A 47 0.60 12.33 -10.61
CA VAL A 47 0.86 12.70 -12.02
C VAL A 47 2.30 12.38 -12.39
N VAL A 48 2.49 11.86 -13.59
CA VAL A 48 3.81 11.65 -14.21
C VAL A 48 4.11 12.84 -15.11
N PHE A 49 5.28 13.43 -14.96
CA PHE A 49 5.78 14.48 -15.85
C PHE A 49 7.14 14.07 -16.44
N LYS A 50 7.71 14.90 -17.31
CA LYS A 50 8.90 14.58 -18.11
C LYS A 50 10.06 13.96 -17.30
N ASP A 51 10.30 14.47 -16.09
CA ASP A 51 11.49 14.15 -15.31
C ASP A 51 11.16 13.60 -13.90
N GLY A 52 9.93 13.13 -13.68
CA GLY A 52 9.55 12.56 -12.38
C GLY A 52 8.06 12.36 -12.17
N VAL A 53 7.70 12.25 -10.89
CA VAL A 53 6.33 12.05 -10.42
C VAL A 53 5.99 13.04 -9.31
N VAL A 54 4.71 13.40 -9.19
CA VAL A 54 4.18 14.17 -8.05
C VAL A 54 3.06 13.36 -7.43
N LEU A 55 3.11 13.18 -6.11
CA LEU A 55 2.05 12.58 -5.31
C LEU A 55 1.42 13.64 -4.42
N GLY A 56 0.09 13.71 -4.40
CA GLY A 56 -0.68 14.61 -3.55
C GLY A 56 -1.77 13.86 -2.81
N ALA A 57 -1.96 14.17 -1.53
CA ALA A 57 -3.00 13.58 -0.69
C ALA A 57 -3.66 14.66 0.18
N ASP A 58 -4.93 14.46 0.51
CA ASP A 58 -5.58 15.26 1.55
C ASP A 58 -5.01 14.93 2.94
N THR A 59 -5.26 15.79 3.94
CA THR A 59 -4.76 15.60 5.33
C THR A 59 -5.86 15.15 6.29
N ARG A 60 -7.12 15.18 5.88
CA ARG A 60 -8.26 14.76 6.70
C ARG A 60 -8.35 13.23 6.78
N ALA A 61 -8.54 12.69 7.98
CA ALA A 61 -8.89 11.29 8.21
C ALA A 61 -10.22 11.20 8.97
N THR A 62 -11.06 10.24 8.59
CA THR A 62 -12.37 10.01 9.21
C THR A 62 -12.48 8.61 9.80
N SER A 63 -13.25 8.47 10.87
CA SER A 63 -13.71 7.19 11.40
C SER A 63 -15.24 7.17 11.31
N GLY A 64 -15.77 6.49 10.30
CA GLY A 64 -17.16 6.68 9.88
C GLY A 64 -17.39 8.13 9.43
N ASP A 65 -18.42 8.76 9.98
CA ASP A 65 -18.84 10.13 9.64
C ASP A 65 -18.12 11.22 10.46
N VAL A 66 -17.21 10.84 11.37
CA VAL A 66 -16.49 11.78 12.25
C VAL A 66 -15.07 12.02 11.74
N VAL A 67 -14.65 13.29 11.70
CA VAL A 67 -13.25 13.66 11.44
C VAL A 67 -12.40 13.29 12.66
N ALA A 68 -11.58 12.26 12.52
CA ALA A 68 -10.72 11.75 13.58
C ALA A 68 -9.39 12.53 13.67
N ASP A 69 -8.85 12.94 12.51
CA ASP A 69 -7.63 13.74 12.44
C ASP A 69 -7.72 14.72 11.25
N LYS A 70 -7.30 15.95 11.47
CA LYS A 70 -7.27 17.01 10.46
C LYS A 70 -5.94 17.07 9.70
N MET A 71 -4.86 16.55 10.30
CA MET A 71 -3.48 16.70 9.84
C MET A 71 -2.76 15.35 9.71
N CYS A 72 -3.47 14.32 9.26
CA CYS A 72 -2.93 12.98 9.02
C CYS A 72 -2.05 12.96 7.77
N ALA A 73 -0.77 12.61 7.93
CA ALA A 73 0.14 12.37 6.81
C ALA A 73 -0.14 11.01 6.16
N LYS A 74 -0.40 11.01 4.85
CA LYS A 74 -0.73 9.80 4.07
C LYS A 74 0.36 9.35 3.11
N ILE A 75 1.35 10.20 2.87
CA ILE A 75 2.51 9.91 2.03
C ILE A 75 3.65 9.52 2.97
N HIS A 76 4.11 8.28 2.88
CA HIS A 76 5.15 7.72 3.73
C HIS A 76 6.40 7.47 2.89
N HIS A 77 7.55 7.83 3.44
CA HIS A 77 8.84 7.55 2.80
C HIS A 77 9.09 6.04 2.76
N ILE A 78 9.41 5.51 1.58
CA ILE A 78 9.79 4.10 1.41
C ILE A 78 11.29 4.02 1.14
N ALA A 79 11.80 4.79 0.19
CA ALA A 79 13.20 4.81 -0.20
C ALA A 79 13.60 6.20 -0.75
N PRO A 80 14.90 6.51 -0.92
CA PRO A 80 15.34 7.81 -1.46
C PRO A 80 14.75 8.18 -2.84
N ASN A 81 14.25 7.19 -3.57
CA ASN A 81 13.62 7.33 -4.89
C ASN A 81 12.17 6.79 -4.93
N ILE A 82 11.53 6.56 -3.77
CA ILE A 82 10.16 6.02 -3.64
C ILE A 82 9.39 6.73 -2.52
#